data_AF-A0A2N2ZSQ7-F1
#
_entry.id   AF-A0A2N2ZSQ7-F1
#
_cell.length_a   1.000
_cell.length_b   1.000
_cell.length_c   1.000
_cell.angle_alpha   90.00
_cell.angle_beta   90.00
_cell.angle_gamma   90.00
#
_symmetry.space_group_name_H-M   'P 1'
#
loop_
_entity.id
_entity.type
_entity.pdbx_description
1 polymer ?
#
loop_
_entity_poly.entity_id
_entity_poly.type
_entity_poly.pdbx_seq_one_letter_code
_entity_poly.pdbx_strand_id
1 'polypeptide(L)'
;MFAFVMEASAGNETLNYVKSGGKTYFCEKVRLGLFCANIALEDGNTLKIPFSKIDAYFCKGKLFERLPLMREGVPTGCNAMMKYVTTRNGLRLYEYSEYNECGDLLDNTYKKAHLQTAYFVYKDGEFYLEVDKRNAPTVLPFFGIDVI
;
A
#
# COMPACT_ATOMS: atom_id res chain seq x y z
N MET A 1 -2.66 -27.43 0.28
CA MET A 1 -4.02 -27.10 -0.21
C MET A 1 -4.15 -25.58 -0.18
N PHE A 2 -3.95 -24.92 -1.32
CA PHE A 2 -4.13 -23.47 -1.44
C PHE A 2 -5.53 -23.23 -1.99
N ALA A 3 -6.42 -22.70 -1.15
CA ALA A 3 -7.77 -22.34 -1.60
C ALA A 3 -7.68 -21.00 -2.37
N PHE A 4 -7.82 -21.09 -3.68
CA PHE A 4 -8.30 -19.99 -4.51
C PHE A 4 -9.79 -19.80 -4.18
N VAL A 5 -10.20 -18.57 -3.83
CA VAL A 5 -11.60 -18.19 -3.87
C VAL A 5 -11.70 -17.04 -4.86
N MET A 6 -12.14 -17.36 -6.08
CA MET A 6 -12.78 -16.41 -6.98
C MET A 6 -14.26 -16.73 -7.00
N GLU A 7 -15.09 -15.74 -6.66
CA GLU A 7 -16.33 -15.33 -7.36
C GLU A 7 -17.19 -14.52 -6.38
N ALA A 8 -17.33 -13.23 -6.65
CA ALA A 8 -18.47 -12.45 -6.18
C ALA A 8 -19.14 -11.84 -7.40
N SER A 9 -20.42 -12.17 -7.53
CA SER A 9 -21.33 -11.85 -8.62
C SER A 9 -21.49 -10.37 -8.89
N ALA A 10 -21.85 -10.03 -10.13
CA ALA A 10 -22.23 -8.70 -10.58
C ALA A 10 -23.36 -8.08 -9.72
N GLY A 11 -22.94 -7.20 -8.81
CA GLY A 11 -23.71 -6.15 -8.13
C GLY A 11 -22.66 -5.11 -7.74
N ASN A 12 -22.71 -3.94 -8.35
CA ASN A 12 -21.58 -3.04 -8.53
C ASN A 12 -21.19 -2.25 -7.27
N GLU A 13 -20.90 -2.93 -6.16
CA GLU A 13 -20.25 -2.34 -4.99
C GLU A 13 -19.14 -3.28 -4.51
N THR A 14 -17.91 -2.98 -4.90
CA THR A 14 -16.73 -3.59 -4.28
C THR A 14 -16.76 -3.33 -2.76
N LEU A 15 -17.10 -4.36 -1.99
CA LEU A 15 -17.13 -4.33 -0.53
C LEU A 15 -15.76 -3.92 0.02
N ASN A 16 -15.73 -2.88 0.85
CA ASN A 16 -14.50 -2.49 1.54
C ASN A 16 -14.20 -3.53 2.62
N TYR A 17 -12.92 -3.77 2.89
CA TYR A 17 -12.53 -4.65 3.99
C TYR A 17 -11.23 -4.21 4.64
N VAL A 18 -11.02 -4.65 5.88
CA VAL A 18 -9.76 -4.50 6.61
C VAL A 18 -9.32 -5.86 7.14
N LYS A 19 -8.04 -6.19 6.96
CA LYS A 19 -7.41 -7.38 7.54
C LYS A 19 -6.54 -6.97 8.72
N SER A 20 -6.75 -7.63 9.86
CA SER A 20 -5.99 -7.38 11.09
C SER A 20 -5.91 -8.66 11.91
N GLY A 21 -4.70 -9.12 12.22
CA GLY A 21 -4.46 -10.25 13.11
C GLY A 21 -5.11 -11.55 12.61
N GLY A 22 -5.05 -11.77 11.29
CA GLY A 22 -5.63 -12.96 10.64
C GLY A 22 -7.15 -12.93 10.47
N LYS A 23 -7.84 -11.87 10.90
CA LYS A 23 -9.28 -11.67 10.70
C LYS A 23 -9.52 -10.68 9.57
N THR A 24 -10.59 -10.91 8.81
CA THR A 24 -11.10 -9.97 7.78
C THR A 24 -12.41 -9.36 8.27
N TYR A 25 -12.46 -8.03 8.29
CA TYR A 25 -13.64 -7.24 8.64
C TYR A 25 -14.19 -6.60 7.38
N PHE A 26 -15.35 -7.05 6.90
CA PHE A 26 -16.08 -6.38 5.82
C PHE A 26 -16.77 -5.13 6.36
N CYS A 27 -16.80 -4.07 5.57
CA CYS A 27 -17.23 -2.77 6.04
C CYS A 27 -17.83 -1.92 4.93
N GLU A 28 -18.84 -1.13 5.30
CA GLU A 28 -19.43 -0.16 4.39
C GLU A 28 -18.46 1.01 4.17
N LYS A 29 -17.80 1.44 5.25
CA LYS A 29 -16.95 2.64 5.24
C LYS A 29 -15.70 2.48 6.09
N VAL A 30 -14.57 2.87 5.50
CA VAL A 30 -13.28 3.03 6.20
C VAL A 30 -12.94 4.51 6.30
N ARG A 31 -12.73 5.01 7.52
CA ARG A 31 -12.21 6.36 7.78
C ARG A 31 -10.81 6.26 8.37
N LEU A 32 -9.82 6.74 7.64
CA LEU A 32 -8.43 6.80 8.08
C LEU A 32 -8.24 8.05 8.95
N GLY A 33 -7.99 7.86 10.25
CA GLY A 33 -7.52 8.90 11.16
C GLY A 33 -5.99 8.96 11.20
N LEU A 34 -5.42 9.71 12.14
CA LEU A 34 -3.95 9.85 12.24
C LEU A 34 -3.25 8.57 12.74
N PHE A 35 -3.89 7.83 13.67
CA PHE A 35 -3.29 6.64 14.32
C PHE A 35 -4.12 5.36 14.16
N CYS A 36 -5.38 5.50 13.74
CA CYS A 36 -6.34 4.40 13.70
C CYS A 36 -7.23 4.52 12.47
N ALA A 37 -7.63 3.36 11.94
CA ALA A 37 -8.78 3.27 11.06
C ALA A 37 -10.06 3.12 11.91
N ASN A 38 -11.09 3.88 11.59
CA ASN A 38 -12.44 3.67 12.09
C ASN A 38 -13.25 3.00 10.97
N ILE A 39 -13.81 1.84 11.27
CA ILE A 39 -14.44 0.94 10.31
C ILE A 39 -15.90 0.81 10.72
N ALA A 40 -16.81 1.21 9.82
CA ALA A 40 -18.25 0.99 10.02
C ALA A 40 -18.61 -0.40 9.47
N LEU A 41 -19.11 -1.26 10.36
CA LEU A 41 -19.63 -2.58 10.04
C LEU A 41 -21.09 -2.48 9.55
N GLU A 42 -21.58 -3.53 8.90
CA GLU A 42 -22.96 -3.58 8.36
C GLU A 42 -24.05 -3.51 9.44
N ASP A 43 -23.71 -3.89 10.68
CA ASP A 43 -24.62 -3.80 11.83
C ASP A 43 -24.71 -2.38 12.43
N GLY A 44 -24.08 -1.39 11.79
CA GLY A 44 -24.00 0.00 12.25
C GLY A 44 -22.96 0.24 13.34
N ASN A 45 -22.29 -0.80 13.85
CA ASN A 45 -21.23 -0.63 14.84
C ASN A 45 -19.95 -0.09 14.19
N THR A 46 -19.19 0.69 14.97
CA THR A 46 -17.88 1.20 14.53
C THR A 46 -16.77 0.52 15.31
N LEU A 47 -15.84 -0.11 14.58
CA LEU A 47 -14.62 -0.70 15.13
C LEU A 47 -13.43 0.23 14.88
N LYS A 48 -12.64 0.49 15.93
CA LYS A 48 -11.41 1.28 15.85
C LYS A 48 -10.19 0.35 15.90
N ILE A 49 -9.42 0.32 14.82
CA ILE A 49 -8.21 -0.52 14.71
C ILE A 49 -6.97 0.39 14.58
N PRO A 50 -5.96 0.26 15.45
CA PRO A 50 -4.68 0.95 15.30
C PRO A 50 -4.00 0.58 13.99
N PHE A 51 -3.39 1.55 13.29
CA PHE A 51 -2.72 1.26 12.01
C PHE A 51 -1.65 0.18 12.13
N SER A 52 -0.89 0.17 13.23
CA SER A 52 0.15 -0.83 13.50
C SER A 52 -0.36 -2.27 13.51
N LYS A 53 -1.67 -2.49 13.68
CA LYS A 53 -2.31 -3.81 13.67
C LYS A 53 -3.01 -4.15 12.35
N ILE A 54 -3.05 -3.22 11.40
CA ILE A 54 -3.67 -3.46 10.09
C ILE A 54 -2.63 -4.05 9.16
N ASP A 55 -2.94 -5.25 8.66
CA ASP A 55 -2.10 -6.00 7.73
C ASP A 55 -2.39 -5.57 6.28
N ALA A 56 -3.67 -5.37 5.94
CA ALA A 56 -4.09 -4.87 4.65
C ALA A 56 -5.49 -4.24 4.74
N TYR A 57 -5.85 -3.41 3.77
CA TYR A 57 -7.24 -2.98 3.58
C TYR A 57 -7.56 -2.74 2.11
N PHE A 58 -8.82 -2.95 1.76
CA PHE A 58 -9.37 -2.59 0.46
C PHE A 58 -10.41 -1.49 0.66
N CYS A 59 -10.20 -0.36 0.01
CA CYS A 59 -11.08 0.79 0.14
C CYS A 59 -11.20 1.49 -1.22
N LYS A 60 -12.43 1.70 -1.68
CA LYS A 60 -12.73 2.42 -2.93
C LYS A 60 -11.97 1.86 -4.14
N GLY A 61 -12.00 0.53 -4.31
CA GLY A 61 -11.35 -0.14 -5.44
C GLY A 61 -9.83 -0.26 -5.34
N LYS A 62 -9.20 0.18 -4.23
CA LYS A 62 -7.75 0.17 -4.05
C LYS A 62 -7.36 -0.74 -2.89
N LEU A 63 -6.41 -1.63 -3.14
CA LEU A 63 -5.79 -2.49 -2.14
C LEU A 63 -4.55 -1.81 -1.57
N PHE A 64 -4.41 -1.86 -0.25
CA PHE A 64 -3.23 -1.44 0.48
C PHE A 64 -2.75 -2.58 1.37
N GLU A 65 -1.46 -2.84 1.37
CA GLU A 65 -0.83 -3.92 2.14
C GLU A 65 0.34 -3.36 2.95
N ARG A 66 0.53 -3.90 4.17
CA ARG A 66 1.66 -3.57 5.03
C ARG A 66 2.88 -4.36 4.60
N LEU A 67 3.92 -3.66 4.17
CA LEU A 67 5.15 -4.26 3.63
C LEU A 67 6.41 -3.65 4.28
N PRO A 68 7.52 -4.40 4.37
CA PRO A 68 8.80 -3.87 4.84
C PRO A 68 9.27 -2.71 3.97
N LEU A 69 9.56 -1.55 4.57
CA LEU A 69 10.05 -0.39 3.84
C LEU A 69 11.58 -0.49 3.68
N MET A 70 12.04 -0.33 2.46
CA MET A 70 13.45 -0.22 2.12
C MET A 70 13.77 1.21 1.73
N ARG A 71 14.96 1.69 2.09
CA ARG A 71 15.47 2.98 1.62
C ARG A 71 16.90 2.76 1.12
N GLU A 72 17.14 3.11 -0.14
CA GLU A 72 18.45 2.96 -0.78
C GLU A 72 18.96 1.50 -0.73
N GLY A 73 18.04 0.53 -0.85
CA GLY A 73 18.35 -0.90 -0.78
C GLY A 73 18.60 -1.45 0.63
N VAL A 74 18.48 -0.63 1.68
CA VAL A 74 18.66 -1.05 3.08
C VAL A 74 17.30 -1.18 3.78
N PRO A 75 17.05 -2.28 4.53
CA PRO A 75 15.86 -2.38 5.37
C PRO A 75 15.83 -1.27 6.42
N THR A 76 14.73 -0.53 6.49
CA THR A 76 14.55 0.52 7.50
C THR A 76 14.21 -0.04 8.89
N GLY A 77 13.88 -1.34 8.98
CA GLY A 77 13.30 -1.95 10.18
C GLY A 77 11.83 -1.60 10.42
N CYS A 78 11.24 -0.78 9.54
CA CYS A 78 9.86 -0.34 9.62
C CYS A 78 9.01 -0.96 8.50
N ASN A 79 7.72 -1.11 8.75
CA ASN A 79 6.74 -1.51 7.74
C ASN A 79 5.83 -0.33 7.38
N ALA A 80 5.60 -0.13 6.09
CA ALA A 80 4.71 0.90 5.57
C ALA A 80 3.47 0.30 4.91
N MET A 81 2.39 1.06 4.91
CA MET A 81 1.19 0.70 4.17
C MET A 81 1.34 1.20 2.73
N MET A 82 1.42 0.29 1.78
CA MET A 82 1.67 0.61 0.37
C MET A 82 0.48 0.22 -0.49
N LYS A 83 0.18 1.05 -1.49
CA LYS A 83 -0.93 0.80 -2.42
C LYS A 83 -0.47 -0.23 -3.45
N TYR A 84 -1.20 -1.34 -3.56
CA TYR A 84 -1.00 -2.29 -4.65
C TYR A 84 -1.39 -1.65 -5.98
N VAL A 85 -0.50 -1.76 -6.96
CA VAL A 85 -0.70 -1.22 -8.32
C VAL A 85 -1.10 -2.34 -9.26
N THR A 86 -0.26 -3.35 -9.40
CA THR A 86 -0.47 -4.46 -10.34
C THR A 86 0.46 -5.64 -10.05
N THR A 87 0.28 -6.75 -10.75
CA THR A 87 1.16 -7.92 -10.69
C THR A 87 1.45 -8.48 -12.08
N ARG A 88 2.66 -9.00 -12.28
CA ARG A 88 3.07 -9.72 -13.48
C ARG A 88 4.15 -10.73 -13.15
N ASN A 89 4.00 -11.96 -13.64
CA ASN A 89 4.98 -13.04 -13.45
C ASN A 89 5.40 -13.26 -11.98
N GLY A 90 4.46 -13.17 -11.04
CA GLY A 90 4.73 -13.33 -9.60
C GLY A 90 5.38 -12.12 -8.93
N LEU A 91 5.75 -11.09 -9.69
CA LEU A 91 6.18 -9.80 -9.16
C LEU A 91 4.96 -8.91 -8.90
N ARG A 92 4.97 -8.19 -7.80
CA ARG A 92 3.92 -7.24 -7.42
C ARG A 92 4.51 -5.84 -7.31
N LEU A 93 3.88 -4.88 -7.95
CA LEU A 93 4.27 -3.49 -7.91
C LEU A 93 3.40 -2.75 -6.90
N TYR A 94 4.04 -1.98 -6.03
CA TYR A 94 3.41 -1.15 -5.02
C TYR A 94 3.85 0.30 -5.16
N GLU A 95 2.94 1.20 -4.81
CA GLU A 95 3.14 2.64 -4.73
C GLU A 95 3.19 3.04 -3.26
N TYR A 96 4.26 3.74 -2.87
CA TYR A 96 4.43 4.34 -1.56
C TYR A 96 4.56 5.85 -1.72
N SER A 97 3.65 6.58 -1.08
CA SER A 97 3.67 8.04 -1.09
C SER A 97 4.22 8.53 0.24
N GLU A 98 5.43 9.08 0.22
CA GLU A 98 6.09 9.68 1.37
C GLU A 98 5.87 11.19 1.36
N TYR A 99 5.45 11.74 2.51
CA TYR A 99 5.51 13.18 2.73
C TYR A 99 6.94 13.50 3.18
N ASN A 100 7.82 13.80 2.23
CA ASN A 100 9.18 14.22 2.56
C ASN A 100 9.21 15.73 2.82
N GLU A 101 9.53 16.09 4.06
CA GLU A 101 10.19 17.36 4.36
C GLU A 101 11.64 17.23 3.87
N CYS A 102 11.88 17.62 2.63
CA CYS A 102 13.22 17.58 2.07
C CYS A 102 13.97 18.84 2.55
N GLY A 103 14.65 18.72 3.68
CA GLY A 103 15.53 19.76 4.22
C GLY A 103 16.60 19.15 5.09
N ASP A 104 17.87 19.37 4.74
CA ASP A 104 18.97 19.08 5.63
C ASP A 104 18.98 20.18 6.71
N LEU A 105 18.77 19.80 7.97
CA LEU A 105 18.78 20.72 9.11
C LEU A 105 20.11 21.48 9.24
N LEU A 106 21.18 20.92 8.67
CA LEU A 106 22.52 21.51 8.70
C LEU A 106 22.77 22.47 7.53
N ASP A 107 22.09 22.27 6.39
CA ASP A 107 22.38 22.97 5.13
C ASP A 107 21.33 24.04 4.77
N ASN A 108 20.33 24.27 5.63
CA ASN A 108 19.28 25.32 5.47
C ASN A 108 18.51 25.29 4.13
N THR A 109 18.63 24.22 3.34
CA THR A 109 17.87 24.05 2.10
C THR A 109 16.54 23.38 2.38
N TYR A 110 15.60 24.12 2.98
CA TYR A 110 14.21 23.68 3.06
C TYR A 110 13.56 23.72 1.68
N LYS A 111 13.34 22.56 1.07
CA LYS A 111 12.41 22.44 -0.06
C LYS A 111 11.00 22.30 0.50
N LYS A 112 10.05 22.97 -0.14
CA LYS A 112 8.62 22.85 0.17
C LYS A 112 8.24 21.36 0.24
N ALA A 113 7.49 20.98 1.28
CA ALA A 113 6.95 19.63 1.42
C ALA A 113 6.26 19.25 0.11
N HIS A 114 6.76 18.19 -0.51
CA HIS A 114 6.21 17.63 -1.73
C HIS A 114 5.94 16.15 -1.50
N LEU A 115 4.80 15.68 -2.00
CA LEU A 115 4.49 14.28 -1.98
C LEU A 115 5.46 13.58 -2.93
N GLN A 116 6.37 12.77 -2.39
CA GLN A 116 7.25 11.94 -3.18
C GLN A 116 6.61 10.56 -3.31
N THR A 117 6.32 10.16 -4.54
CA THR A 117 5.85 8.81 -4.84
C THR A 117 7.04 7.95 -5.24
N ALA A 118 7.24 6.85 -4.54
CA ALA A 118 8.20 5.81 -4.85
C ALA A 118 7.46 4.52 -5.21
N TYR A 119 8.02 3.72 -6.12
CA TYR A 119 7.47 2.42 -6.46
C TYR A 119 8.41 1.30 -6.02
N PHE A 120 7.83 0.23 -5.50
CA PHE A 120 8.55 -0.91 -4.96
C PHE A 120 8.02 -2.19 -5.58
N VAL A 121 8.93 -3.08 -5.98
CA VAL A 121 8.62 -4.42 -6.47
C VAL A 121 8.88 -5.41 -5.37
N TYR A 122 7.92 -6.29 -5.13
CA TYR A 122 8.03 -7.42 -4.21
C TYR A 122 7.81 -8.73 -4.96
N LYS A 123 8.46 -9.78 -4.50
CA LYS A 123 8.30 -11.15 -4.97
C LYS A 123 8.05 -12.05 -3.77
N ASP A 124 6.94 -12.79 -3.79
CA ASP A 124 6.58 -13.72 -2.71
C ASP A 124 6.55 -13.07 -1.30
N GLY A 125 6.24 -11.77 -1.23
CA GLY A 125 6.21 -10.99 0.01
C GLY A 125 7.54 -10.33 0.41
N GLU A 126 8.63 -10.70 -0.26
CA GLU A 126 9.96 -10.16 -0.03
C GLU A 126 10.27 -8.99 -0.97
N PHE A 127 11.04 -8.01 -0.48
CA PHE A 127 11.49 -6.91 -1.31
C PHE A 127 12.37 -7.42 -2.46
N TYR A 128 12.10 -6.94 -3.66
CA TYR A 128 12.86 -7.30 -4.85
C TYR A 128 13.63 -6.11 -5.43
N LEU A 129 12.98 -4.96 -5.60
CA LEU A 129 13.58 -3.80 -6.27
C LEU A 129 12.85 -2.50 -5.90
N GLU A 130 13.60 -1.43 -5.65
CA GLU A 130 13.09 -0.06 -5.62
C GLU A 130 13.17 0.52 -7.04
N VAL A 131 12.07 1.11 -7.51
CA VAL A 131 12.03 1.74 -8.83
C VAL A 131 12.58 3.16 -8.72
N ASP A 132 13.66 3.40 -9.44
CA ASP A 132 14.35 4.68 -9.49
C ASP A 132 14.42 5.22 -10.92
N LYS A 133 15.00 6.41 -11.10
CA LYS A 133 15.14 7.03 -12.43
C LYS A 133 15.94 6.18 -13.42
N ARG A 134 16.81 5.28 -12.95
CA ARG A 134 17.69 4.46 -13.80
C ARG A 134 16.95 3.24 -14.33
N ASN A 135 16.09 2.62 -13.53
CA ASN A 135 15.39 1.39 -13.88
C ASN A 135 13.91 1.59 -14.30
N ALA A 136 13.30 2.73 -13.98
CA ALA A 136 11.89 3.01 -14.30
C ALA A 136 11.53 2.82 -15.78
N PRO A 137 12.35 3.25 -16.77
CA PRO A 137 12.03 3.07 -18.19
C PRO A 137 11.90 1.60 -18.63
N THR A 138 12.44 0.66 -17.85
CA THR A 138 12.35 -0.77 -18.13
C THR A 138 11.31 -1.45 -17.24
N VAL A 139 11.27 -1.09 -15.96
CA VAL A 139 10.43 -1.76 -14.96
C VAL A 139 8.96 -1.36 -15.10
N LEU A 140 8.64 -0.08 -15.29
CA LEU A 140 7.25 0.36 -15.38
C LEU A 140 6.54 -0.21 -16.63
N PRO A 141 7.14 -0.20 -17.84
CA PRO A 141 6.55 -0.85 -19.01
C PRO A 141 6.43 -2.36 -18.86
N PHE A 142 7.35 -3.02 -18.12
CA PHE A 142 7.17 -4.42 -17.77
C PHE A 142 5.86 -4.65 -17.00
N PHE A 143 5.43 -3.71 -16.15
CA PHE A 143 4.13 -3.78 -15.47
C PHE A 143 2.95 -3.21 -16.29
N GLY A 144 3.17 -2.80 -17.53
CA GLY A 144 2.15 -2.19 -18.38
C GLY A 144 1.80 -0.76 -17.99
N ILE A 145 2.73 -0.05 -17.35
CA ILE A 145 2.59 1.36 -17.00
C ILE A 145 3.40 2.19 -17.99
N ASP A 146 2.71 3.10 -18.69
CA ASP A 146 3.34 4.01 -19.63
C ASP A 146 4.16 5.07 -18.89
N VAL A 147 5.40 5.26 -19.35
CA VAL A 147 6.31 6.30 -18.88
C VAL A 147 6.27 7.42 -19.92
N ILE A 148 5.68 8.56 -19.57
CA ILE A 148 5.60 9.76 -20.41
C ILE A 148 6.88 10.58 -20.26
#